data_AF-A0A1V5VSQ4-F1
#
_entry.id   AF-A0A1V5VSQ4-F1
#
_cell.length_a   1.000
_cell.length_b   1.000
_cell.length_c   1.000
_cell.angle_alpha   90.00
_cell.angle_beta   90.00
_cell.angle_gamma   90.00
#
_symmetry.space_group_name_H-M   'P 1'
#
loop_
_entity.id
_entity.type
_entity.pdbx_description
1 polymer ?
#
loop_
_entity_poly.entity_id
_entity_poly.type
_entity_poly.pdbx_seq_one_letter_code
_entity_poly.pdbx_strand_id
1 'polypeptide(L)'
;MLRLFKYLKPFTALILIAVVLLFVQANADLALPDYMSRIVNVGIQQGGVENAVPEALRQTTLERLALFLTPEELEQVRAAYTLVEASSPDYAATVAQYPALASEPVLVRAAVDSATAEALDEEMAARIRRHQADRPAGWRTVEAPLALADTLRREAAAERCLIVDCLTLWLSNLLADAHTLPAGATAEDLPRFRHERDALLAVLPTLPGRIVLVANEVGLGLVPETPLGRLFRDEAGRLNQMVASACRRVVFVAAGLPLVLKEG
;
A
#
# COMPACT_ATOMS: atom_id res chain seq x y z
N MET A 1 -35.51 15.91 -41.89
CA MET A 1 -35.48 15.30 -40.54
C MET A 1 -36.86 14.92 -39.98
N LEU A 2 -37.94 15.70 -40.20
CA LEU A 2 -39.27 15.38 -39.63
C LEU A 2 -39.93 14.07 -40.10
N ARG A 3 -39.58 13.53 -41.27
CA ARG A 3 -40.15 12.25 -41.77
C ARG A 3 -39.68 11.04 -40.95
N LEU A 4 -38.51 11.12 -40.33
CA LEU A 4 -37.93 10.04 -39.52
C LEU A 4 -38.72 9.82 -38.21
N PHE A 5 -39.22 10.91 -37.62
CA PHE A 5 -40.04 10.87 -36.40
C PHE A 5 -41.34 10.07 -36.58
N LYS A 6 -41.87 9.97 -37.80
CA LYS A 6 -43.07 9.19 -38.09
C LYS A 6 -42.82 7.68 -37.94
N TYR A 7 -41.62 7.22 -38.25
CA TYR A 7 -41.22 5.80 -38.13
C TYR A 7 -40.75 5.44 -36.71
N LEU A 8 -40.26 6.41 -35.92
CA LEU A 8 -39.91 6.18 -34.51
C LEU A 8 -41.11 6.18 -33.57
N LYS A 9 -42.22 6.82 -33.96
CA LYS A 9 -43.43 6.99 -33.14
C LYS A 9 -43.95 5.70 -32.46
N PRO A 10 -44.06 4.54 -33.14
CA PRO A 10 -44.50 3.31 -32.49
C PRO A 10 -43.49 2.72 -31.50
N PHE A 11 -42.20 3.06 -31.62
CA PHE A 11 -41.12 2.54 -30.76
C PHE A 11 -40.73 3.50 -29.62
N THR A 12 -41.44 4.62 -29.46
CA THR A 12 -41.11 5.67 -28.49
C THR A 12 -40.96 5.14 -27.07
N ALA A 13 -41.81 4.20 -26.64
CA ALA A 13 -41.73 3.60 -25.31
C ALA A 13 -40.46 2.75 -25.12
N LEU A 14 -40.08 1.94 -26.12
CA LEU A 14 -38.87 1.13 -26.07
C LEU A 14 -37.61 2.00 -26.09
N ILE A 15 -37.62 3.08 -26.87
CA ILE A 15 -36.52 4.05 -26.90
C ILE A 15 -36.37 4.74 -25.54
N LEU A 16 -37.48 5.14 -24.91
CA LEU A 16 -37.46 5.74 -23.58
C LEU A 16 -36.90 4.77 -22.52
N ILE A 17 -37.34 3.50 -22.56
CA ILE A 17 -36.84 2.45 -21.66
C ILE A 17 -35.34 2.23 -21.88
N ALA A 18 -34.88 2.16 -23.13
CA ALA A 18 -33.46 2.02 -23.43
C ALA A 18 -32.64 3.21 -22.89
N VAL A 19 -33.13 4.44 -23.03
CA VAL A 19 -32.47 5.64 -22.49
C VAL A 19 -32.42 5.60 -20.95
N VAL A 20 -33.49 5.17 -20.28
CA VAL A 20 -33.51 5.01 -18.82
C VAL A 20 -32.53 3.92 -18.36
N LEU A 21 -32.52 2.77 -19.02
CA LEU A 21 -31.59 1.68 -18.71
C LEU A 21 -30.13 2.10 -18.94
N LEU A 22 -29.84 2.86 -19.99
CA LEU A 22 -28.50 3.43 -20.23
C LEU A 22 -28.12 4.42 -19.13
N PHE A 23 -29.05 5.21 -18.62
CA PHE A 23 -28.80 6.13 -17.49
C PHE A 23 -28.56 5.41 -16.17
N VAL A 24 -29.28 4.32 -15.91
CA VAL A 24 -29.08 3.46 -14.74
C VAL A 24 -27.73 2.75 -14.84
N GLN A 25 -27.41 2.19 -16.01
CA GLN A 25 -26.11 1.57 -16.27
C GLN A 25 -24.97 2.57 -16.08
N ALA A 26 -25.06 3.77 -16.67
CA ALA A 26 -24.05 4.80 -16.52
C ALA A 26 -23.88 5.24 -15.06
N ASN A 27 -24.98 5.36 -14.29
CA ASN A 27 -24.88 5.65 -12.86
C ASN A 27 -24.24 4.52 -12.06
N ALA A 28 -24.57 3.26 -12.36
CA ALA A 28 -23.97 2.11 -11.70
C ALA A 28 -22.46 2.01 -11.99
N ASP A 29 -22.08 2.21 -13.25
CA ASP A 29 -20.68 2.21 -13.71
C ASP A 29 -19.88 3.39 -13.11
N LEU A 30 -20.52 4.54 -12.88
CA LEU A 30 -19.90 5.69 -12.21
C LEU A 30 -19.84 5.55 -10.68
N ALA A 31 -20.76 4.79 -10.08
CA ALA A 31 -20.78 4.54 -8.63
C ALA A 31 -19.78 3.47 -8.20
N LEU A 32 -19.48 2.49 -9.06
CA LEU A 32 -18.48 1.43 -8.82
C LEU A 32 -17.09 1.97 -8.43
N PRO A 33 -16.51 2.96 -9.15
CA PRO A 33 -15.28 3.61 -8.75
C PRO A 33 -15.36 4.29 -7.38
N ASP A 34 -16.51 4.87 -7.03
CA ASP A 34 -16.71 5.56 -5.74
C ASP A 34 -16.81 4.55 -4.59
N TYR A 35 -17.47 3.40 -4.79
CA TYR A 35 -17.49 2.31 -3.82
C TYR A 35 -16.12 1.66 -3.65
N MET A 36 -15.39 1.42 -4.74
CA MET A 36 -14.02 0.90 -4.68
C MET A 36 -13.08 1.90 -4.01
N SER A 37 -13.23 3.19 -4.29
CA SER A 37 -12.52 4.26 -3.60
C SER A 37 -12.80 4.25 -2.11
N ARG A 38 -14.06 4.12 -1.67
CA ARG A 38 -14.40 4.03 -0.24
C ARG A 38 -13.85 2.77 0.43
N ILE A 39 -13.88 1.62 -0.23
CA ILE A 39 -13.34 0.37 0.32
C ILE A 39 -11.81 0.43 0.43
N VAL A 40 -11.12 0.96 -0.58
CA VAL A 40 -9.65 0.98 -0.60
C VAL A 40 -9.11 2.14 0.24
N ASN A 41 -9.63 3.35 0.07
CA ASN A 41 -9.13 4.54 0.73
C ASN A 41 -9.58 4.57 2.19
N VAL A 42 -10.88 4.49 2.47
CA VAL A 42 -11.41 4.54 3.85
C VAL A 42 -11.19 3.21 4.58
N GLY A 43 -11.34 2.07 3.90
CA GLY A 43 -11.16 0.74 4.51
C GLY A 43 -9.70 0.32 4.65
N ILE A 44 -9.01 0.04 3.55
CA ILE A 44 -7.71 -0.67 3.57
C ILE A 44 -6.51 0.27 3.82
N GLN A 45 -6.52 1.51 3.31
CA GLN A 45 -5.33 2.38 3.30
C GLN A 45 -5.29 3.45 4.40
N GLN A 46 -6.43 3.89 4.94
CA GLN A 46 -6.53 4.83 6.08
C GLN A 46 -6.57 4.18 7.46
N GLY A 47 -6.46 2.84 7.55
CA GLY A 47 -6.70 2.14 8.81
C GLY A 47 -8.18 2.00 9.18
N GLY A 48 -9.12 2.06 8.23
CA GLY A 48 -10.52 1.65 8.52
C GLY A 48 -10.67 0.15 8.77
N VAL A 49 -9.64 -0.62 8.39
CA VAL A 49 -9.48 -2.05 8.65
C VAL A 49 -8.05 -2.24 9.19
N GLU A 50 -7.76 -1.75 10.39
CA GLU A 50 -6.46 -1.96 11.07
C GLU A 50 -6.22 -3.45 11.37
N ASN A 51 -7.32 -4.20 11.51
CA ASN A 51 -7.34 -5.64 11.71
C ASN A 51 -8.11 -6.27 10.56
N ALA A 52 -7.56 -7.35 9.96
CA ALA A 52 -8.24 -8.13 8.90
C ALA A 52 -9.60 -8.71 9.36
N VAL A 53 -9.84 -8.69 10.66
CA VAL A 53 -11.05 -9.17 11.34
C VAL A 53 -11.64 -7.98 12.14
N PRO A 54 -12.93 -7.67 11.98
CA PRO A 54 -13.54 -6.51 12.64
C PRO A 54 -13.53 -6.64 14.17
N GLU A 55 -13.31 -5.52 14.88
CA GLU A 55 -13.33 -5.51 16.35
C GLU A 55 -14.75 -5.65 16.92
N ALA A 56 -15.75 -5.14 16.20
CA ALA A 56 -17.15 -5.32 16.51
C ALA A 56 -18.00 -5.42 15.23
N LEU A 57 -19.06 -6.23 15.27
CA LEU A 57 -19.99 -6.42 14.16
C LEU A 57 -21.41 -6.66 14.64
N ARG A 58 -22.39 -6.37 13.78
CA ARG A 58 -23.80 -6.61 14.08
C ARG A 58 -24.13 -8.09 14.03
N GLN A 59 -25.08 -8.56 14.84
CA GLN A 59 -25.54 -9.95 14.80
C GLN A 59 -25.98 -10.39 13.40
N THR A 60 -26.77 -9.58 12.70
CA THR A 60 -27.18 -9.88 11.31
C THR A 60 -26.01 -9.96 10.33
N THR A 61 -24.88 -9.30 10.63
CA THR A 61 -23.68 -9.38 9.79
C THR A 61 -23.01 -10.74 9.92
N LEU A 62 -22.95 -11.30 11.14
CA LEU A 62 -22.45 -12.66 11.36
C LEU A 62 -23.33 -13.71 10.68
N GLU A 63 -24.65 -13.54 10.74
CA GLU A 63 -25.62 -14.44 10.11
C GLU A 63 -25.48 -14.45 8.58
N ARG A 64 -25.16 -13.29 7.98
CA ARG A 64 -24.85 -13.23 6.54
C ARG A 64 -23.50 -13.85 6.21
N LEU A 65 -22.49 -13.68 7.08
CA LEU A 65 -21.19 -14.34 6.94
C LEU A 65 -21.31 -15.87 6.98
N ALA A 66 -22.22 -16.39 7.80
CA ALA A 66 -22.49 -17.82 7.90
C ALA A 66 -22.92 -18.46 6.56
N LEU A 67 -23.42 -17.68 5.60
CA LEU A 67 -23.79 -18.18 4.27
C LEU A 67 -22.56 -18.55 3.41
N PHE A 68 -21.38 -18.07 3.78
CA PHE A 68 -20.14 -18.25 3.02
C PHE A 68 -19.10 -19.10 3.76
N LEU A 69 -19.40 -19.53 4.99
CA LEU A 69 -18.50 -20.27 5.86
C LEU A 69 -18.96 -21.72 6.01
N THR A 70 -18.00 -22.62 6.17
CA THR A 70 -18.29 -23.98 6.61
C THR A 70 -18.74 -23.99 8.08
N PRO A 71 -19.43 -25.05 8.55
CA PRO A 71 -19.87 -25.15 9.94
C PRO A 71 -18.72 -25.03 10.96
N GLU A 72 -17.55 -25.58 10.63
CA GLU A 72 -16.35 -25.55 11.48
C GLU A 72 -15.77 -24.13 11.57
N GLU A 73 -15.67 -23.41 10.45
CA GLU A 73 -15.23 -22.00 10.43
C GLU A 73 -16.23 -21.10 11.17
N LEU A 74 -17.52 -21.36 11.06
CA LEU A 74 -18.55 -20.60 11.77
C LEU A 74 -18.45 -20.77 13.29
N GLU A 75 -18.17 -21.97 13.79
CA GLU A 75 -17.92 -22.19 15.22
C GLU A 75 -16.68 -21.45 15.71
N GLN A 76 -15.59 -21.47 14.93
CA GLN A 76 -14.37 -20.72 15.26
C GLN A 76 -14.64 -19.23 15.36
N VAL A 77 -15.39 -18.67 14.41
CA VAL A 77 -15.77 -17.25 14.44
C VAL A 77 -16.67 -16.98 15.65
N ARG A 78 -17.66 -17.83 15.96
CA ARG A 78 -18.53 -17.64 17.14
C ARG A 78 -17.77 -17.68 18.45
N ALA A 79 -16.75 -18.54 18.57
CA ALA A 79 -15.91 -18.63 19.75
C ALA A 79 -15.03 -17.37 19.97
N ALA A 80 -14.69 -16.67 18.89
CA ALA A 80 -13.84 -15.47 18.93
C ALA A 80 -14.57 -14.17 19.30
N TYR A 81 -15.91 -14.18 19.36
CA TYR A 81 -16.72 -13.00 19.62
C TYR A 81 -17.68 -13.20 20.78
N THR A 82 -17.83 -12.16 21.60
CA THR A 82 -18.80 -12.11 22.69
C THR A 82 -20.02 -11.32 22.26
N LEU A 83 -21.21 -11.91 22.39
CA LEU A 83 -22.47 -11.23 22.09
C LEU A 83 -22.85 -10.28 23.23
N VAL A 84 -23.04 -9.01 22.91
CA VAL A 84 -23.56 -7.97 23.81
C VAL A 84 -25.00 -7.68 23.39
N GLU A 85 -25.94 -8.20 24.18
CA GLU A 85 -27.37 -7.94 23.97
C GLU A 85 -27.75 -6.51 24.36
N ALA A 86 -28.81 -5.97 23.74
CA ALA A 86 -29.30 -4.62 24.02
C ALA A 86 -29.78 -4.43 25.48
N SER A 87 -30.13 -5.52 26.16
CA SER A 87 -30.49 -5.57 27.58
C SER A 87 -29.28 -5.61 28.52
N SER A 88 -28.07 -5.81 28.00
CA SER A 88 -26.86 -5.92 28.81
C SER A 88 -26.47 -4.56 29.41
N PRO A 89 -25.97 -4.52 30.66
CA PRO A 89 -25.41 -3.30 31.26
C PRO A 89 -24.28 -2.69 30.41
N ASP A 90 -23.54 -3.53 29.67
CA ASP A 90 -22.38 -3.12 28.89
C ASP A 90 -22.74 -2.60 27.50
N TYR A 91 -24.01 -2.71 27.09
CA TYR A 91 -24.47 -2.29 25.76
C TYR A 91 -24.31 -0.78 25.55
N ALA A 92 -24.65 0.01 26.56
CA ALA A 92 -24.53 1.47 26.47
C ALA A 92 -23.07 1.92 26.25
N ALA A 93 -22.12 1.27 26.92
CA ALA A 93 -20.69 1.52 26.74
C ALA A 93 -20.20 1.07 25.37
N THR A 94 -20.65 -0.11 24.92
CA THR A 94 -20.28 -0.69 23.62
C THR A 94 -20.79 0.18 22.46
N VAL A 95 -22.03 0.67 22.55
CA VAL A 95 -22.63 1.56 21.55
C VAL A 95 -22.00 2.96 21.59
N ALA A 96 -21.58 3.45 22.76
CA ALA A 96 -20.82 4.70 22.85
C ALA A 96 -19.46 4.59 22.12
N GLN A 97 -18.81 3.43 22.19
CA GLN A 97 -17.57 3.13 21.46
C GLN A 97 -17.81 2.87 19.97
N TYR A 98 -18.93 2.23 19.60
CA TYR A 98 -19.31 1.91 18.23
C TYR A 98 -20.72 2.42 17.86
N PRO A 99 -20.90 3.75 17.70
CA PRO A 99 -22.22 4.36 17.50
C PRO A 99 -22.97 3.84 16.27
N ALA A 100 -22.24 3.42 15.25
CA ALA A 100 -22.81 2.87 14.02
C ALA A 100 -23.58 1.56 14.26
N LEU A 101 -23.31 0.82 15.34
CA LEU A 101 -23.86 -0.51 15.63
C LEU A 101 -25.10 -0.49 16.55
N ALA A 102 -25.58 0.69 16.95
CA ALA A 102 -26.64 0.91 17.95
C ALA A 102 -28.03 0.31 17.63
N SER A 103 -28.24 -0.24 16.42
CA SER A 103 -29.57 -0.65 15.96
C SER A 103 -29.94 -2.09 16.33
N GLU A 104 -28.99 -2.90 16.80
CA GLU A 104 -29.19 -4.32 17.09
C GLU A 104 -28.10 -4.85 18.06
N PRO A 105 -28.19 -6.10 18.55
CA PRO A 105 -27.14 -6.72 19.35
C PRO A 105 -25.79 -6.73 18.62
N VAL A 106 -24.73 -6.45 19.38
CA VAL A 106 -23.38 -6.27 18.86
C VAL A 106 -22.50 -7.41 19.33
N LEU A 107 -21.77 -8.02 18.41
CA LEU A 107 -20.70 -8.94 18.73
C LEU A 107 -19.39 -8.17 18.83
N VAL A 108 -18.72 -8.23 19.97
CA VAL A 108 -17.41 -7.61 20.18
C VAL A 108 -16.36 -8.72 20.26
N ARG A 109 -15.27 -8.55 19.53
CA ARG A 109 -14.16 -9.50 19.46
C ARG A 109 -13.54 -9.64 20.86
N ALA A 110 -13.30 -10.87 21.30
CA ALA A 110 -12.54 -11.11 22.52
C ALA A 110 -11.11 -10.56 22.36
N ALA A 111 -10.53 -10.00 23.43
CA ALA A 111 -9.18 -9.43 23.37
C ALA A 111 -8.17 -10.46 22.82
N VAL A 112 -7.42 -10.06 21.80
CA VAL A 112 -6.42 -10.92 21.17
C VAL A 112 -5.09 -10.70 21.87
N ASP A 113 -4.53 -11.77 22.42
CA ASP A 113 -3.18 -11.79 22.97
C ASP A 113 -2.14 -11.38 21.91
N SER A 114 -1.05 -10.75 22.37
CA SER A 114 0.06 -10.12 21.63
C SER A 114 0.77 -10.95 20.55
N ALA A 115 0.35 -12.20 20.31
CA ALA A 115 0.95 -13.13 19.36
C ALA A 115 0.86 -12.69 17.88
N THR A 116 -0.08 -11.81 17.52
CA THR A 116 -0.24 -11.34 16.13
C THR A 116 0.80 -10.29 15.71
N ALA A 117 1.32 -9.49 16.64
CA ALA A 117 2.46 -8.60 16.38
C ALA A 117 3.78 -9.39 16.27
N GLU A 118 3.96 -10.43 17.11
CA GLU A 118 5.09 -11.36 17.02
C GLU A 118 5.07 -12.18 15.71
N ALA A 119 3.89 -12.55 15.20
CA ALA A 119 3.76 -13.26 13.93
C ALA A 119 4.20 -12.43 12.71
N LEU A 120 4.00 -11.10 12.74
CA LEU A 120 4.51 -10.18 11.70
C LEU A 120 6.04 -10.07 11.73
N ASP A 121 6.63 -10.04 12.93
CA ASP A 121 8.09 -10.08 13.11
C ASP A 121 8.68 -11.44 12.72
N GLU A 122 7.99 -12.54 12.99
CA GLU A 122 8.44 -13.88 12.61
C GLU A 122 8.33 -14.12 11.10
N GLU A 123 7.26 -13.64 10.46
CA GLU A 123 7.11 -13.65 9.01
C GLU A 123 8.24 -12.82 8.36
N MET A 124 8.47 -11.61 8.85
CA MET A 124 9.56 -10.74 8.37
C MET A 124 10.93 -11.42 8.57
N ALA A 125 11.17 -12.03 9.74
CA ALA A 125 12.40 -12.76 10.03
C ALA A 125 12.56 -13.99 9.11
N ALA A 126 11.48 -14.71 8.79
CA ALA A 126 11.50 -15.82 7.86
C ALA A 126 11.79 -15.37 6.42
N ARG A 127 11.27 -14.22 6.00
CA ARG A 127 11.57 -13.61 4.70
C ARG A 127 13.03 -13.17 4.62
N ILE A 128 13.58 -12.56 5.69
CA ILE A 128 14.99 -12.20 5.80
C ILE A 128 15.87 -13.45 5.71
N ARG A 129 15.58 -14.52 6.47
CA ARG A 129 16.34 -15.78 6.43
C ARG A 129 16.36 -16.41 5.04
N ARG A 130 15.21 -16.44 4.37
CA ARG A 130 15.08 -16.96 3.01
C ARG A 130 15.90 -16.13 2.02
N HIS A 131 15.76 -14.81 2.09
CA HIS A 131 16.49 -13.89 1.24
C HIS A 131 18.01 -13.92 1.51
N GLN A 132 18.45 -14.24 2.73
CA GLN A 132 19.86 -14.53 3.03
C GLN A 132 20.33 -15.87 2.44
N ALA A 133 19.51 -16.91 2.51
CA ALA A 133 19.81 -18.25 1.98
C ALA A 133 19.84 -18.29 0.44
N ASP A 134 19.03 -17.46 -0.23
CA ASP A 134 18.98 -17.36 -1.69
C ASP A 134 20.21 -16.64 -2.29
N ARG A 135 21.10 -16.09 -1.46
CA ARG A 135 22.31 -15.40 -1.92
C ARG A 135 23.35 -16.40 -2.40
N PRO A 136 23.96 -16.20 -3.59
CA PRO A 136 25.01 -17.09 -4.07
C PRO A 136 26.22 -17.12 -3.13
N ALA A 137 26.87 -18.28 -3.04
CA ALA A 137 28.11 -18.44 -2.29
C ALA A 137 29.16 -17.43 -2.79
N GLY A 138 29.74 -16.64 -1.88
CA GLY A 138 30.73 -15.60 -2.17
C GLY A 138 30.21 -14.16 -2.14
N TRP A 139 28.90 -13.96 -1.98
CA TRP A 139 28.35 -12.61 -1.79
C TRP A 139 28.59 -12.14 -0.36
N ARG A 140 29.27 -10.98 -0.21
CA ARG A 140 29.38 -10.29 1.06
C ARG A 140 28.28 -9.24 1.17
N THR A 141 27.59 -9.24 2.29
CA THR A 141 26.59 -8.21 2.62
C THR A 141 27.27 -7.09 3.42
N VAL A 142 26.92 -5.85 3.11
CA VAL A 142 27.32 -4.66 3.87
C VAL A 142 26.07 -3.85 4.15
N GLU A 143 25.79 -3.59 5.41
CA GLU A 143 24.66 -2.76 5.80
C GLU A 143 25.03 -1.28 5.74
N ALA A 144 24.28 -0.52 4.94
CA ALA A 144 24.47 0.91 4.79
C ALA A 144 23.11 1.63 4.87
N PRO A 145 22.47 1.65 6.05
CA PRO A 145 21.11 2.16 6.20
C PRO A 145 21.00 3.66 5.91
N LEU A 146 22.09 4.42 6.08
CA LEU A 146 22.14 5.88 5.94
C LEU A 146 23.31 6.31 5.05
N ALA A 147 24.56 6.00 5.43
CA ALA A 147 25.77 6.44 4.72
C ALA A 147 26.11 5.56 3.49
N LEU A 148 25.21 5.55 2.51
CA LEU A 148 25.34 4.72 1.30
C LEU A 148 26.51 5.19 0.42
N ALA A 149 26.67 6.50 0.24
CA ALA A 149 27.73 7.06 -0.60
C ALA A 149 29.13 6.65 -0.12
N ASP A 150 29.38 6.77 1.19
CA ASP A 150 30.65 6.37 1.79
C ASP A 150 30.90 4.86 1.68
N THR A 151 29.84 4.06 1.82
CA THR A 151 29.94 2.62 1.64
C THR A 151 30.31 2.27 0.20
N LEU A 152 29.69 2.92 -0.79
CA LEU A 152 30.05 2.73 -2.18
C LEU A 152 31.50 3.15 -2.47
N ARG A 153 31.99 4.27 -1.90
CA ARG A 153 33.41 4.68 -2.05
C ARG A 153 34.38 3.63 -1.50
N ARG A 154 34.09 3.05 -0.35
CA ARG A 154 34.94 2.03 0.29
C ARG A 154 34.92 0.71 -0.47
N GLU A 155 33.78 0.35 -1.04
CA GLU A 155 33.56 -1.01 -1.56
C GLU A 155 33.76 -1.13 -3.07
N ALA A 156 33.58 -0.05 -3.82
CA ALA A 156 33.70 -0.05 -5.27
C ALA A 156 35.14 -0.26 -5.71
N ALA A 157 35.33 -1.17 -6.66
CA ALA A 157 36.61 -1.43 -7.31
C ALA A 157 36.34 -1.93 -8.73
N ALA A 158 37.31 -1.77 -9.65
CA ALA A 158 37.14 -2.14 -11.05
C ALA A 158 36.67 -3.59 -11.26
N GLU A 159 37.17 -4.51 -10.43
CA GLU A 159 36.88 -5.95 -10.48
C GLU A 159 35.66 -6.36 -9.63
N ARG A 160 34.88 -5.40 -9.10
CA ARG A 160 33.73 -5.68 -8.23
C ARG A 160 32.42 -5.27 -8.88
N CYS A 161 31.40 -6.08 -8.62
CA CYS A 161 30.00 -5.75 -8.87
C CYS A 161 29.32 -5.48 -7.53
N LEU A 162 28.76 -4.28 -7.35
CA LEU A 162 27.99 -3.91 -6.18
C LEU A 162 26.51 -3.86 -6.54
N ILE A 163 25.67 -4.45 -5.68
CA ILE A 163 24.22 -4.33 -5.77
C ILE A 163 23.71 -3.60 -4.54
N VAL A 164 23.00 -2.51 -4.76
CA VAL A 164 22.28 -1.78 -3.71
C VAL A 164 20.82 -2.22 -3.76
N ASP A 165 20.38 -2.94 -2.73
CA ASP A 165 19.02 -3.45 -2.57
C ASP A 165 18.48 -3.00 -1.19
N CYS A 166 17.66 -1.94 -1.09
CA CYS A 166 17.19 -1.07 -2.18
C CYS A 166 17.18 0.43 -1.80
N LEU A 167 17.17 1.29 -2.81
CA LEU A 167 17.12 2.75 -2.66
C LEU A 167 15.83 3.24 -1.98
N THR A 168 14.72 2.51 -2.12
CA THR A 168 13.44 2.83 -1.48
C THR A 168 13.46 2.56 0.02
N LEU A 169 14.11 1.49 0.48
CA LEU A 169 14.34 1.26 1.91
C LEU A 169 15.33 2.29 2.47
N TRP A 170 16.40 2.58 1.74
CA TRP A 170 17.34 3.62 2.11
C TRP A 170 16.66 4.99 2.26
N LEU A 171 15.80 5.38 1.32
CA LEU A 171 15.00 6.59 1.41
C LEU A 171 14.09 6.60 2.64
N SER A 172 13.43 5.48 2.96
CA SER A 172 12.60 5.35 4.16
C SER A 172 13.39 5.68 5.43
N ASN A 173 14.62 5.14 5.54
CA ASN A 173 15.50 5.43 6.69
C ASN A 173 15.89 6.92 6.77
N LEU A 174 16.11 7.58 5.63
CA LEU A 174 16.44 9.01 5.59
C LEU A 174 15.26 9.90 5.96
N LEU A 175 14.03 9.43 5.73
CA LEU A 175 12.79 10.13 6.05
C LEU A 175 12.21 9.71 7.41
N ALA A 176 12.93 8.94 8.23
CA ALA A 176 12.44 8.47 9.53
C ALA A 176 11.95 9.63 10.42
N ASP A 177 12.67 10.75 10.42
CA ASP A 177 12.33 11.94 11.21
C ASP A 177 11.34 12.88 10.52
N ALA A 178 10.86 12.55 9.32
CA ALA A 178 9.98 13.45 8.54
C ALA A 178 8.61 13.70 9.20
N HIS A 179 8.20 12.84 10.13
CA HIS A 179 6.99 13.03 10.94
C HIS A 179 7.09 14.26 11.88
N THR A 180 8.31 14.74 12.16
CA THR A 180 8.56 15.93 12.99
C THR A 180 8.49 17.24 12.21
N LEU A 181 8.39 17.18 10.88
CA LEU A 181 8.37 18.36 10.03
C LEU A 181 7.06 19.16 10.20
N PRO A 182 7.14 20.50 10.21
CA PRO A 182 5.95 21.34 10.27
C PRO A 182 5.12 21.24 8.99
N ALA A 183 3.85 21.64 9.05
CA ALA A 183 2.99 21.69 7.88
C ALA A 183 3.60 22.60 6.78
N GLY A 184 3.70 22.06 5.56
CA GLY A 184 4.28 22.76 4.41
C GLY A 184 5.80 22.62 4.26
N ALA A 185 6.49 22.00 5.21
CA ALA A 185 7.88 21.60 5.02
C ALA A 185 8.00 20.46 4.01
N THR A 186 9.20 20.34 3.45
CA THR A 186 9.57 19.37 2.41
C THR A 186 10.69 18.47 2.90
N ALA A 187 11.05 17.44 2.13
CA ALA A 187 12.22 16.63 2.44
C ALA A 187 13.51 17.46 2.42
N GLU A 188 13.53 18.58 1.68
CA GLU A 188 14.63 19.55 1.70
C GLU A 188 14.78 20.26 3.05
N ASP A 189 13.90 20.06 4.04
CA ASP A 189 14.10 20.58 5.39
C ASP A 189 14.87 19.60 6.28
N LEU A 190 14.99 18.32 5.86
CA LEU A 190 15.76 17.30 6.56
C LEU A 190 17.25 17.34 6.16
N PRO A 191 18.17 17.78 7.04
CA PRO A 191 19.58 17.96 6.67
C PRO A 191 20.26 16.66 6.25
N ARG A 192 19.90 15.55 6.91
CA ARG A 192 20.46 14.22 6.60
C ARG A 192 20.02 13.74 5.22
N PHE A 193 18.74 13.88 4.89
CA PHE A 193 18.22 13.51 3.57
C PHE A 193 18.97 14.26 2.47
N ARG A 194 19.08 15.60 2.58
CA ARG A 194 19.80 16.42 1.59
C ARG A 194 21.26 15.97 1.44
N HIS A 195 21.96 15.84 2.57
CA HIS A 195 23.37 15.46 2.58
C HIS A 195 23.62 14.10 1.92
N GLU A 196 22.87 13.07 2.33
CA GLU A 196 23.07 11.70 1.86
C GLU A 196 22.64 11.52 0.39
N ARG A 197 21.56 12.19 -0.03
CA ARG A 197 21.15 12.26 -1.44
C ARG A 197 22.24 12.89 -2.29
N ASP A 198 22.71 14.08 -1.91
CA ASP A 198 23.69 14.83 -2.70
C ASP A 198 25.03 14.07 -2.77
N ALA A 199 25.44 13.44 -1.66
CA ALA A 199 26.62 12.60 -1.60
C ALA A 199 26.51 11.38 -2.53
N LEU A 200 25.34 10.72 -2.58
CA LEU A 200 25.08 9.60 -3.48
C LEU A 200 25.18 10.05 -4.94
N LEU A 201 24.47 11.12 -5.32
CA LEU A 201 24.46 11.61 -6.70
C LEU A 201 25.86 12.06 -7.16
N ALA A 202 26.63 12.67 -6.27
CA ALA A 202 28.00 13.10 -6.56
C ALA A 202 28.97 11.91 -6.74
N VAL A 203 28.78 10.82 -5.99
CA VAL A 203 29.72 9.69 -6.04
C VAL A 203 29.45 8.76 -7.22
N LEU A 204 28.18 8.50 -7.57
CA LEU A 204 27.80 7.54 -8.61
C LEU A 204 28.60 7.63 -9.93
N PRO A 205 28.84 8.82 -10.54
CA PRO A 205 29.60 8.91 -11.79
C PRO A 205 31.11 8.64 -11.63
N THR A 206 31.61 8.62 -10.39
CA THR A 206 33.05 8.47 -10.09
C THR A 206 33.45 7.05 -9.71
N LEU A 207 32.48 6.18 -9.42
CA LEU A 207 32.75 4.85 -8.88
C LEU A 207 33.30 3.91 -9.97
N PRO A 208 34.40 3.18 -9.69
CA PRO A 208 34.88 2.13 -10.58
C PRO A 208 34.02 0.87 -10.44
N GLY A 209 34.08 0.00 -11.46
CA GLY A 209 33.40 -1.28 -11.46
C GLY A 209 31.93 -1.20 -11.89
N ARG A 210 31.17 -2.24 -11.57
CA ARG A 210 29.74 -2.32 -11.95
C ARG A 210 28.86 -2.06 -10.73
N ILE A 211 28.05 -1.01 -10.81
CA ILE A 211 27.08 -0.67 -9.76
C ILE A 211 25.67 -0.94 -10.29
N VAL A 212 24.90 -1.73 -9.55
CA VAL A 212 23.49 -2.01 -9.82
C VAL A 212 22.69 -1.43 -8.66
N LEU A 213 21.76 -0.54 -8.98
CA LEU A 213 20.88 0.12 -8.01
C LEU A 213 19.46 -0.42 -8.20
N VAL A 214 18.89 -0.99 -7.15
CA VAL A 214 17.52 -1.48 -7.13
C VAL A 214 16.64 -0.48 -6.40
N ALA A 215 15.52 -0.11 -6.99
CA ALA A 215 14.49 0.73 -6.41
C ALA A 215 13.11 0.19 -6.77
N ASN A 216 12.11 0.48 -5.95
CA ASN A 216 10.72 0.16 -6.27
C ASN A 216 10.02 1.35 -6.94
N GLU A 217 9.13 1.07 -7.87
CA GLU A 217 8.18 2.04 -8.40
C GLU A 217 6.92 2.06 -7.52
N VAL A 218 6.66 3.21 -6.90
CA VAL A 218 5.55 3.40 -5.94
C VAL A 218 4.53 4.45 -6.41
N GLY A 219 4.80 5.11 -7.53
CA GLY A 219 3.99 6.19 -8.10
C GLY A 219 2.88 5.75 -9.05
N LEU A 220 2.78 4.45 -9.36
CA LEU A 220 1.71 3.90 -10.22
C LEU A 220 0.41 3.59 -9.46
N GLY A 221 0.37 3.87 -8.16
CA GLY A 221 -0.81 3.72 -7.30
C GLY A 221 -1.54 5.04 -7.01
N LEU A 222 -2.53 4.95 -6.11
CA LEU A 222 -3.25 6.10 -5.58
C LEU A 222 -2.36 7.01 -4.74
N VAL A 223 -2.77 8.26 -4.58
CA VAL A 223 -2.07 9.23 -3.74
C VAL A 223 -2.23 8.82 -2.27
N PRO A 224 -1.15 8.71 -1.49
CA PRO A 224 -1.26 8.34 -0.09
C PRO A 224 -2.05 9.36 0.73
N GLU A 225 -2.74 8.82 1.73
CA GLU A 225 -3.56 9.50 2.73
C GLU A 225 -2.75 10.37 3.68
N THR A 226 -1.60 9.85 4.09
CA THR A 226 -0.74 10.47 5.10
C THR A 226 0.23 11.46 4.45
N PRO A 227 0.52 12.60 5.11
CA PRO A 227 1.55 13.52 4.64
C PRO A 227 2.90 12.83 4.42
N LEU A 228 3.29 11.94 5.35
CA LEU A 228 4.51 11.15 5.26
C LEU A 228 4.52 10.22 4.04
N GLY A 229 3.40 9.55 3.77
CA GLY A 229 3.25 8.67 2.60
C GLY A 229 3.37 9.45 1.28
N ARG A 230 2.74 10.63 1.19
CA ARG A 230 2.87 11.51 0.00
C ARG A 230 4.31 11.97 -0.18
N LEU A 231 4.95 12.42 0.90
CA LEU A 231 6.34 12.83 0.88
C LEU A 231 7.26 11.69 0.40
N PHE A 232 7.10 10.49 0.97
CA PHE A 232 7.87 9.32 0.58
C PHE A 232 7.65 8.96 -0.90
N ARG A 233 6.40 8.92 -1.37
CA ARG A 233 6.07 8.62 -2.77
C ARG A 233 6.73 9.63 -3.71
N ASP A 234 6.60 10.92 -3.41
CA ASP A 234 7.14 11.98 -4.25
C ASP A 234 8.68 11.94 -4.28
N GLU A 235 9.33 11.76 -3.13
CA GLU A 235 10.79 11.67 -3.05
C GLU A 235 11.34 10.38 -3.66
N ALA A 236 10.61 9.25 -3.59
CA ALA A 236 10.99 8.03 -4.29
C ALA A 236 11.00 8.26 -5.81
N GLY A 237 9.98 8.94 -6.34
CA GLY A 237 9.91 9.33 -7.75
C GLY A 237 11.02 10.29 -8.15
N ARG A 238 11.34 11.30 -7.32
CA ARG A 238 12.44 12.24 -7.57
C ARG A 238 13.80 11.52 -7.54
N LEU A 239 14.05 10.71 -6.52
CA LEU A 239 15.27 9.93 -6.37
C LEU A 239 15.50 9.00 -7.56
N ASN A 240 14.46 8.27 -7.97
CA ASN A 240 14.51 7.40 -9.15
C ASN A 240 14.90 8.18 -10.42
N GLN A 241 14.32 9.37 -10.64
CA GLN A 241 14.67 10.23 -11.78
C GLN A 241 16.13 10.71 -11.72
N MET A 242 16.58 11.20 -10.56
CA MET A 242 17.94 11.69 -10.37
C MET A 242 18.97 10.57 -10.60
N VAL A 243 18.74 9.39 -10.02
CA VAL A 243 19.62 8.23 -10.20
C VAL A 243 19.59 7.72 -11.64
N ALA A 244 18.40 7.60 -12.24
CA ALA A 244 18.26 7.19 -13.64
C ALA A 244 19.02 8.10 -14.62
N SER A 245 19.13 9.40 -14.31
CA SER A 245 19.90 10.35 -15.12
C SER A 245 21.41 10.01 -15.12
N ALA A 246 21.95 9.59 -13.97
CA ALA A 246 23.35 9.18 -13.80
C ALA A 246 23.63 7.75 -14.30
N CYS A 247 22.62 6.89 -14.37
CA CYS A 247 22.75 5.51 -14.84
C CYS A 247 22.87 5.43 -16.37
N ARG A 248 23.78 4.59 -16.89
CA ARG A 248 23.86 4.31 -18.34
C ARG A 248 22.68 3.50 -18.85
N ARG A 249 22.16 2.58 -18.04
CA ARG A 249 21.04 1.69 -18.37
C ARG A 249 19.99 1.72 -17.28
N VAL A 250 18.72 1.76 -17.67
CA VAL A 250 17.56 1.74 -16.75
C VAL A 250 16.58 0.68 -17.23
N VAL A 251 16.15 -0.20 -16.32
CA VAL A 251 15.24 -1.30 -16.61
C VAL A 251 14.10 -1.27 -15.60
N PHE A 252 12.88 -1.26 -16.09
CA PHE A 252 11.68 -1.51 -15.31
C PHE A 252 11.32 -2.99 -15.39
N VAL A 253 11.08 -3.65 -14.27
CA VAL A 253 10.75 -5.08 -14.25
C VAL A 253 9.30 -5.25 -13.81
N ALA A 254 8.47 -5.83 -14.67
CA ALA A 254 7.07 -6.11 -14.40
C ALA A 254 6.79 -7.59 -14.64
N ALA A 255 6.21 -8.30 -13.66
CA ALA A 255 5.98 -9.75 -13.72
C ALA A 255 7.25 -10.56 -14.09
N GLY A 256 8.42 -10.11 -13.62
CA GLY A 256 9.71 -10.73 -13.95
C GLY A 256 10.23 -10.42 -15.36
N LEU A 257 9.49 -9.66 -16.16
CA LEU A 257 9.86 -9.29 -17.53
C LEU A 257 10.54 -7.91 -17.56
N PRO A 258 11.72 -7.79 -18.19
CA PRO A 258 12.43 -6.53 -18.27
C PRO A 258 11.89 -5.66 -19.40
N LEU A 259 11.57 -4.40 -19.08
CA LEU A 259 11.31 -3.31 -20.01
C LEU A 259 12.48 -2.32 -19.91
N VAL A 260 13.26 -2.19 -20.97
CA VAL A 260 14.40 -1.26 -20.99
C VAL A 260 13.91 0.15 -21.27
N LEU A 261 14.09 1.05 -20.28
CA LEU A 261 13.65 2.46 -20.37
C LEU A 261 14.76 3.37 -20.90
N LYS A 262 16.03 3.01 -20.65
CA LYS A 262 17.21 3.72 -21.13
C LYS A 262 18.27 2.69 -21.52
N GLU A 263 18.71 2.77 -22.76
CA GLU A 263 19.93 2.15 -23.23
C GLU A 263 21.02 3.21 -23.32
N GLY A 264 22.28 2.78 -23.32
CA GLY A 264 23.40 3.69 -23.50
C GLY A 264 24.61 2.96 -24.00
#